data_AF-A0A101PQW9-F1
#
_entry.id   AF-A0A101PQW9-F1
#
_cell.length_a   1.000
_cell.length_b   1.000
_cell.length_c   1.000
_cell.angle_alpha   90.00
_cell.angle_beta   90.00
_cell.angle_gamma   90.00
#
_symmetry.space_group_name_H-M   'P 1'
#
loop_
_entity.id
_entity.type
_entity.pdbx_description
1 polymer ?
#
loop_
_entity_poly.entity_id
_entity_poly.type
_entity_poly.pdbx_seq_one_letter_code
_entity_poly.pdbx_strand_id
1 'polypeptide(L)'
;MDSSNQKSTKEAYIKSIGFLEQARKGLQSTQDVVRSHRESLATHYQGRDGVAFGQVIDTWLEEVDRIMNTCIAMENTLGESMQRDEHVQESNFQAVVSSGGGLTGFGQGVTNVAPSASSTADSTYGALVP
;
A
#
# COMPACT_ATOMS: atom_id res chain seq x y z
N MET A 1 -0.87 6.93 18.03
CA MET A 1 -0.23 5.83 17.29
C MET A 1 0.83 6.44 16.39
N ASP A 2 2.01 5.80 16.38
CA ASP A 2 3.32 6.45 16.39
C ASP A 2 3.90 6.68 14.99
N SER A 3 4.38 7.91 14.69
CA SER A 3 5.09 8.24 13.45
C SER A 3 6.34 7.36 13.22
N SER A 4 6.88 6.77 14.30
CA SER A 4 7.99 5.81 14.24
C SER A 4 7.62 4.51 13.52
N ASN A 5 6.38 4.03 13.69
CA ASN A 5 5.90 2.85 12.96
C ASN A 5 5.76 3.14 11.46
N GLN A 6 5.26 4.33 11.09
CA GLN A 6 5.08 4.71 9.68
C GLN A 6 6.41 4.82 8.93
N LYS A 7 7.43 5.42 9.57
CA LYS A 7 8.78 5.50 9.03
C LYS A 7 9.40 4.10 8.88
N SER A 8 9.22 3.23 9.88
CA SER A 8 9.72 1.86 9.86
C SER A 8 9.09 1.01 8.75
N THR A 9 7.78 1.14 8.50
CA THR A 9 7.10 0.40 7.43
C THR A 9 7.56 0.85 6.04
N LYS A 10 7.73 2.17 5.82
CA LYS A 10 8.25 2.70 4.55
C LYS A 10 9.69 2.23 4.26
N GLU A 11 10.55 2.25 5.27
CA GLU A 11 11.92 1.72 5.15
C GLU A 11 11.92 0.22 4.82
N ALA A 12 10.99 -0.56 5.40
CA ALA A 12 10.84 -1.97 5.08
C ALA A 12 10.40 -2.22 3.63
N TYR A 13 9.46 -1.43 3.10
CA TYR A 13 9.06 -1.49 1.68
C TYR A 13 10.24 -1.20 0.74
N ILE A 14 10.96 -0.10 0.96
CA ILE A 14 12.12 0.30 0.15
C ILE A 14 13.19 -0.79 0.17
N LYS A 15 13.49 -1.34 1.34
CA LYS A 15 14.48 -2.41 1.49
C LYS A 15 14.05 -3.69 0.75
N SER A 16 12.76 -4.04 0.82
CA SER A 16 12.22 -5.23 0.17
C SER A 16 12.24 -5.11 -1.36
N ILE A 17 11.86 -3.94 -1.89
CA ILE A 17 11.98 -3.62 -3.32
C ILE A 17 13.45 -3.71 -3.75
N GLY A 18 14.38 -3.13 -2.99
CA GLY A 18 15.81 -3.21 -3.29
C GLY A 18 16.36 -4.64 -3.33
N PHE A 19 15.87 -5.54 -2.47
CA PHE A 19 16.25 -6.96 -2.52
C PHE A 19 15.73 -7.66 -3.77
N LEU A 20 14.49 -7.38 -4.19
CA LEU A 20 13.91 -7.94 -5.42
C LEU A 20 14.68 -7.45 -6.65
N GLU A 21 15.04 -6.17 -6.70
CA GLU A 21 15.84 -5.61 -7.78
C GLU A 21 17.24 -6.24 -7.86
N GLN A 22 17.89 -6.44 -6.71
CA GLN A 22 19.21 -7.07 -6.65
C GLN A 22 19.14 -8.54 -7.07
N ALA A 23 18.12 -9.28 -6.61
CA ALA A 23 17.88 -10.66 -7.02
C ALA A 23 17.66 -10.76 -8.54
N ARG A 24 16.85 -9.87 -9.11
CA ARG A 24 16.60 -9.80 -10.56
C ARG A 24 17.88 -9.54 -11.36
N LYS A 25 18.73 -8.61 -10.91
CA LYS A 25 20.05 -8.35 -11.53
C LYS A 25 20.97 -9.56 -11.47
N GLY A 26 20.97 -10.27 -10.33
CA GLY A 26 21.72 -11.52 -10.16
C GLY A 26 21.26 -12.63 -11.10
N LEU A 27 19.94 -12.81 -11.22
CA LEU A 27 19.34 -13.76 -12.15
C LEU A 27 19.68 -13.43 -13.60
N GLN A 28 19.56 -12.15 -13.99
CA GLN A 28 19.89 -11.70 -15.35
C GLN A 28 21.37 -11.99 -15.71
N SER A 29 22.30 -11.65 -14.81
CA SER A 29 23.72 -11.96 -15.01
C SER A 29 23.97 -13.46 -15.18
N THR A 30 23.32 -14.29 -14.35
CA THR A 30 23.42 -15.74 -14.45
C THR A 30 22.83 -16.26 -15.76
N GLN A 31 21.73 -15.67 -16.22
CA GLN A 31 21.07 -16.01 -17.47
C GLN A 31 21.99 -15.77 -18.68
N ASP A 32 22.69 -14.63 -18.71
CA ASP A 32 23.65 -14.29 -19.76
C ASP A 32 24.82 -15.28 -19.80
N VAL A 33 25.34 -15.66 -18.63
CA VAL A 33 26.41 -16.68 -18.51
C VAL A 33 25.94 -18.04 -19.03
N VAL A 34 24.73 -18.47 -18.67
CA VAL A 34 24.18 -19.76 -19.15
C VAL A 34 23.93 -19.73 -20.66
N ARG A 35 23.45 -18.62 -21.22
CA ARG A 35 23.31 -18.46 -22.69
C ARG A 35 24.65 -18.57 -23.40
N SER A 36 25.68 -17.91 -22.88
CA SER A 36 27.04 -18.01 -23.41
C SER A 36 27.58 -19.45 -23.36
N HIS A 37 27.37 -20.16 -22.24
CA HIS A 37 27.75 -21.56 -22.12
C HIS A 37 26.98 -22.45 -23.10
N ARG A 38 25.68 -22.22 -23.31
CA ARG A 38 24.88 -22.96 -24.28
C ARG A 38 25.44 -22.83 -25.69
N GLU A 39 25.77 -21.62 -26.14
CA GLU A 39 26.34 -21.39 -27.47
C GLU A 39 27.69 -22.10 -27.63
N SER A 40 28.54 -22.03 -26.61
CA SER A 40 29.80 -22.76 -26.57
C SER A 40 29.60 -24.28 -26.64
N LEU A 41 28.66 -24.82 -25.85
CA LEU A 41 28.35 -26.25 -25.80
C LEU A 41 27.69 -26.76 -27.09
N ALA A 42 26.80 -25.98 -27.70
CA ALA A 42 26.17 -26.33 -28.98
C ALA A 42 27.20 -26.52 -30.12
N THR A 43 28.34 -25.84 -30.01
CA THR A 43 29.45 -25.97 -30.97
C THR A 43 30.17 -27.32 -30.83
N HIS A 44 30.22 -27.89 -29.61
CA HIS A 44 31.01 -29.10 -29.29
C HIS A 44 30.16 -30.37 -29.11
N TYR A 45 28.90 -30.23 -28.70
CA TYR A 45 27.94 -31.31 -28.51
C TYR A 45 26.90 -31.32 -29.62
N GLN A 46 27.20 -32.07 -30.68
CA GLN A 46 26.28 -32.30 -31.80
C GLN A 46 25.59 -33.66 -31.64
N GLY A 47 24.31 -33.75 -32.03
CA GLY A 47 23.51 -34.98 -31.97
C GLY A 47 22.44 -34.98 -30.88
N ARG A 48 21.86 -36.15 -30.62
CA ARG A 48 20.69 -36.33 -29.73
C ARG A 48 20.90 -35.77 -28.32
N ASP A 49 22.11 -35.94 -27.77
CA ASP A 49 22.44 -35.47 -26.42
C ASP A 49 22.56 -33.95 -26.36
N GLY A 50 23.09 -33.31 -27.42
CA GLY A 50 23.12 -31.85 -27.53
C GLY A 50 21.71 -31.24 -27.61
N VAL A 51 20.77 -31.92 -28.28
CA VAL A 51 19.36 -31.51 -28.33
C VAL A 51 18.70 -31.62 -26.96
N ALA A 52 18.89 -32.74 -26.26
CA ALA A 52 18.32 -32.95 -24.93
C ALA A 52 18.87 -31.93 -23.92
N PHE A 53 20.18 -31.66 -23.95
CA PHE A 53 20.79 -30.64 -23.11
C PHE A 53 20.31 -29.22 -23.45
N GLY A 54 20.15 -28.92 -24.75
CA GLY A 54 19.56 -27.67 -25.21
C GLY A 54 18.15 -27.43 -24.64
N GLN A 55 17.31 -28.46 -24.61
CA GLN A 55 15.96 -28.39 -24.02
C GLN A 55 15.99 -28.11 -22.51
N VAL A 56 16.95 -28.70 -21.78
CA VAL A 56 17.12 -28.44 -20.34
C VAL A 56 17.51 -26.99 -20.11
N ILE A 57 18.45 -26.45 -20.91
CA ILE A 57 18.82 -25.03 -20.83
C ILE A 57 17.63 -24.13 -21.17
N ASP A 58 16.88 -24.44 -22.23
CA ASP A 58 15.70 -23.67 -22.62
C ASP A 58 14.67 -23.61 -21.48
N THR A 59 14.36 -24.76 -20.88
CA THR A 59 13.44 -24.84 -19.73
C THR A 59 13.95 -24.02 -18.54
N TRP A 60 15.25 -24.08 -18.26
CA TRP A 60 15.86 -23.29 -17.19
C TRP A 60 15.76 -21.79 -17.48
N LEU A 61 15.99 -21.36 -18.72
CA LEU A 61 15.86 -19.96 -19.13
C LEU A 61 14.43 -19.44 -18.97
N GLU A 62 13.43 -20.25 -19.35
CA GLU A 62 12.01 -19.90 -19.18
C GLU A 62 11.62 -19.75 -17.72
N GLU A 63 12.08 -20.65 -16.84
CA GLU A 63 11.80 -20.56 -15.40
C GLU A 63 12.49 -19.33 -14.77
N VAL A 64 13.70 -18.97 -15.21
CA VAL A 64 14.35 -17.73 -14.76
C VAL A 64 13.55 -16.51 -15.18
N ASP A 65 13.07 -16.44 -16.43
CA ASP A 65 12.23 -15.34 -16.90
C ASP A 65 10.93 -15.24 -16.08
N ARG A 66 10.32 -16.39 -15.74
CA ARG A 66 9.14 -16.45 -14.87
C ARG A 66 9.41 -15.91 -13.46
N ILE A 67 10.54 -16.27 -12.85
CA ILE A 67 10.93 -15.76 -11.53
C ILE A 67 11.17 -14.24 -11.60
N MET A 68 11.88 -13.76 -12.62
CA MET A 68 12.12 -12.32 -12.82
C MET A 68 10.81 -11.53 -12.97
N ASN A 69 9.86 -12.05 -13.75
CA ASN A 69 8.53 -11.44 -13.88
C ASN A 69 7.76 -11.42 -12.55
N THR A 70 7.92 -12.47 -11.73
CA THR A 70 7.31 -12.52 -10.40
C THR A 70 7.93 -11.47 -9.47
N CYS A 71 9.25 -11.27 -9.52
CA CYS A 71 9.91 -10.18 -8.78
C CYS A 71 9.35 -8.82 -9.16
N ILE A 72 9.17 -8.54 -10.45
CA ILE A 72 8.57 -7.28 -10.94
C ILE A 72 7.14 -7.11 -10.42
N ALA A 73 6.32 -8.18 -10.46
CA ALA A 73 4.97 -8.13 -9.93
C ALA A 73 4.94 -7.83 -8.42
N MET A 74 5.87 -8.42 -7.67
CA MET A 74 6.03 -8.15 -6.23
C MET A 74 6.49 -6.70 -5.98
N GLU A 75 7.45 -6.18 -6.76
CA GLU A 75 7.89 -4.77 -6.70
C GLU A 75 6.72 -3.81 -6.93
N ASN A 76 5.91 -4.05 -7.97
CA ASN A 76 4.73 -3.24 -8.26
C ASN A 76 3.70 -3.30 -7.13
N THR A 77 3.42 -4.49 -6.60
CA THR A 77 2.46 -4.68 -5.50
C THR A 77 2.93 -3.97 -4.23
N LEU A 78 4.23 -4.05 -3.91
CA LEU A 78 4.84 -3.35 -2.77
C LEU A 78 4.79 -1.83 -2.98
N GLY A 79 5.05 -1.34 -4.20
CA GLY A 79 4.95 0.08 -4.55
C GLY A 79 3.53 0.63 -4.43
N GLU A 80 2.53 -0.09 -4.95
CA GLU A 80 1.12 0.26 -4.80
C GLU A 80 0.65 0.23 -3.34
N SER A 81 1.13 -0.74 -2.57
CA SER A 81 0.80 -0.85 -1.14
C SER A 81 1.38 0.32 -0.36
N MET A 82 2.63 0.72 -0.66
CA MET A 82 3.27 1.89 -0.08
C MET A 82 2.50 3.19 -0.37
N GLN A 83 2.07 3.40 -1.62
CA GLN A 83 1.26 4.58 -1.99
C GLN A 83 -0.10 4.59 -1.30
N ARG A 84 -0.77 3.43 -1.19
CA ARG A 84 -2.04 3.31 -0.46
C ARG A 84 -1.87 3.65 1.02
N ASP A 85 -0.84 3.12 1.65
CA ASP A 85 -0.54 3.37 3.07
C ASP A 85 -0.27 4.87 3.31
N GLU A 86 0.47 5.54 2.43
CA GLU A 86 0.68 6.99 2.50
C GLU A 86 -0.65 7.76 2.39
N HIS A 87 -1.52 7.37 1.47
CA HIS A 87 -2.79 8.07 1.24
C HIS A 87 -3.79 7.90 2.39
N VAL A 88 -3.84 6.70 2.98
CA VAL A 88 -4.66 6.39 4.17
C VAL A 88 -4.13 7.16 5.39
N GLN A 89 -2.82 7.28 5.54
CA GLN A 89 -2.22 8.07 6.62
C GLN A 89 -2.55 9.55 6.50
N GLU A 90 -2.44 10.15 5.32
CA GLU A 90 -2.80 11.55 5.08
C GLU A 90 -4.30 11.78 5.36
N SER A 91 -5.17 10.90 4.88
CA SER A 91 -6.61 10.98 5.14
C SER A 91 -6.92 10.88 6.65
N ASN A 92 -6.25 9.97 7.37
CA ASN A 92 -6.43 9.84 8.81
C ASN A 92 -5.89 11.05 9.57
N PHE A 93 -4.76 11.63 9.14
CA PHE A 93 -4.21 12.84 9.73
C PHE A 93 -5.16 14.02 9.55
N GLN A 94 -5.69 14.23 8.34
CA GLN A 94 -6.69 15.28 8.08
C GLN A 94 -7.98 15.05 8.87
N ALA A 95 -8.46 13.81 9.00
CA ALA A 95 -9.63 13.50 9.82
C ALA A 95 -9.39 13.81 11.30
N VAL A 96 -8.22 13.46 11.85
CA VAL A 96 -7.84 13.77 13.23
C VAL A 96 -7.70 15.28 13.43
N VAL A 97 -7.00 15.98 12.55
CA VAL A 97 -6.82 17.44 12.62
C VAL A 97 -8.15 18.18 12.47
N SER A 98 -9.01 17.73 11.56
CA SER A 98 -10.37 18.27 11.37
C SER A 98 -11.27 17.97 12.58
N SER A 99 -11.11 16.81 13.23
CA SER A 99 -11.81 16.48 14.49
C SER A 99 -11.20 17.14 15.74
N GLY A 100 -9.96 17.65 15.65
CA GLY A 100 -9.18 18.21 16.75
C GLY A 100 -9.26 19.73 16.91
N GLY A 101 -10.09 20.41 16.11
CA GLY A 101 -10.28 21.87 16.15
C GLY A 101 -11.54 22.35 16.87
N GLY A 102 -12.33 21.47 17.51
CA GLY A 102 -13.62 21.86 18.09
C GLY A 102 -14.23 20.82 19.02
N LEU A 103 -13.54 20.48 20.12
CA LEU A 103 -14.14 19.76 21.25
C LEU A 103 -14.04 20.59 22.54
N THR A 104 -14.42 21.87 22.48
CA THR A 104 -14.81 22.66 23.65
C THR A 104 -16.32 22.80 23.64
N GLY A 105 -17.03 21.88 24.30
CA GLY A 105 -18.49 21.88 24.29
C GLY A 105 -19.16 21.04 25.38
N PHE A 106 -18.45 20.66 26.44
CA PHE A 106 -19.10 20.24 27.69
C PHE A 106 -19.04 21.40 28.68
N GLY A 107 -20.10 22.21 28.71
CA GLY A 107 -20.45 23.09 29.81
C GLY A 107 -19.82 24.49 29.81
N GLN A 108 -20.42 25.44 29.09
CA GLN A 108 -20.46 26.83 29.56
C GLN A 108 -21.57 27.62 28.85
N GLY A 109 -22.52 28.14 29.64
CA GLY A 109 -23.35 29.27 29.21
C GLY A 109 -24.87 29.10 29.24
N VAL A 110 -25.48 28.74 30.37
CA VAL A 110 -26.86 29.20 30.67
C VAL A 110 -27.02 29.47 32.18
N THR A 111 -26.35 30.51 32.69
CA THR A 111 -26.67 31.06 34.01
C THR A 111 -26.68 32.59 33.96
N ASN A 112 -27.90 33.12 34.09
CA ASN A 112 -28.30 34.46 34.55
C ASN A 112 -27.89 35.72 33.77
N VAL A 113 -28.86 36.23 33.00
CA VAL A 113 -29.30 37.64 33.09
C VAL A 113 -30.84 37.66 33.14
N ALA A 114 -31.40 38.16 34.23
CA ALA A 114 -32.80 38.58 34.39
C ALA A 114 -32.83 40.14 34.45
N PRO A 115 -33.95 40.85 34.64
CA PRO A 115 -35.36 40.68 34.25
C PRO A 115 -35.92 41.94 33.51
N SER A 116 -37.01 41.83 32.74
CA SER A 116 -37.92 43.00 32.52
C SER A 116 -39.32 42.56 32.11
N ALA A 117 -40.29 43.32 32.60
CA ALA A 117 -41.69 42.94 32.84
C ALA A 117 -42.66 43.41 31.74
N SER A 118 -43.93 43.00 31.93
CA SER A 118 -45.21 43.45 31.32
C SER A 118 -45.71 42.65 30.11
N SER A 119 -46.99 42.34 29.92
CA SER A 119 -48.20 42.13 30.74
C SER A 119 -49.33 41.72 29.77
N THR A 120 -50.16 40.70 30.13
CA THR A 120 -51.57 40.43 29.67
C THR A 120 -51.82 40.20 28.16
N ALA A 121 -52.72 39.35 27.63
CA ALA A 121 -53.93 38.63 28.06
C ALA A 121 -54.16 37.45 27.05
N ASP A 122 -54.62 36.27 27.44
CA ASP A 122 -56.03 35.80 27.51
C ASP A 122 -56.62 35.21 26.20
N SER A 123 -57.44 34.16 26.42
CA SER A 123 -58.42 33.47 25.56
C SER A 123 -57.94 32.41 24.55
N THR A 124 -58.58 31.26 24.32
CA THR A 124 -59.72 30.52 24.90
C THR A 124 -59.92 29.26 24.03
N TYR A 125 -60.09 28.10 24.67
CA TYR A 125 -60.86 26.89 24.30
C TYR A 125 -60.75 26.18 22.92
N GLY A 126 -60.55 24.86 22.98
CA GLY A 126 -60.87 23.90 21.91
C GLY A 126 -60.71 22.42 22.32
N ALA A 127 -61.66 21.90 23.09
CA ALA A 127 -62.14 20.50 23.26
C ALA A 127 -61.29 19.31 22.69
N LEU A 128 -60.89 18.29 23.49
CA LEU A 128 -61.66 17.07 23.87
C LEU A 128 -62.40 16.44 22.66
N VAL A 129 -62.26 15.15 22.32
CA VAL A 129 -62.71 13.90 22.99
C VAL A 129 -62.15 12.67 22.19
N PRO A 130 -62.45 11.42 22.56
CA PRO A 130 -61.81 10.50 23.51
C PRO A 130 -60.68 9.61 22.90
#